data_AF-A0A841CNM3-F1
#
_entry.id   AF-A0A841CNM3-F1
#
_cell.length_a   1.000
_cell.length_b   1.000
_cell.length_c   1.000
_cell.angle_alpha   90.00
_cell.angle_beta   90.00
_cell.angle_gamma   90.00
#
_symmetry.space_group_name_H-M   'P 1'
#
loop_
_entity.id
_entity.type
_entity.pdbx_description
1 polymer ?
#
loop_
_entity_poly.entity_id
_entity_poly.type
_entity_poly.pdbx_seq_one_letter_code
_entity_poly.pdbx_strand_id
1 'polypeptide(L)'
;MIGAWLLLAAAVTETFGLMWDLQWHADVGPDTFFTAPHLMIYLGMAMCGLTSLTVVLRHTFRPTDARTVRVLGTFNAPLGFLVGGLGSAGGLLYGLMDLWWHTVYGFDATPTSPPHVALSLCSLLEVVGGMIAFAALHERRAARFGFAVIVGVACYGTIFLLLSTPPLPFVSTLPLAVALMLVFGLVLVAAVTRRPGYVTVAGLSFAAMQLITLFAAPPVTRAYAAALDLPLRDYADGIAWFAMYAPLAVVPAALVVEAVLVVGRRRSTPRTVVPLLGGAAAAVLVVGHLVQVGQPDPATVVAAAVLGVGAGWLGWRGAAPLRVGV
;
A
#
# COMPACT_ATOMS: atom_id res chain seq x y z
N MET A 1 14.59 -13.48 -6.98
CA MET A 1 13.43 -12.99 -7.78
C MET A 1 12.13 -13.69 -7.41
N ILE A 2 12.02 -15.03 -7.48
CA ILE A 2 10.76 -15.75 -7.15
C ILE A 2 10.19 -15.30 -5.80
N GLY A 3 11.02 -15.26 -4.75
CA GLY A 3 10.58 -14.78 -3.43
C GLY A 3 9.96 -13.37 -3.45
N ALA A 4 10.55 -12.41 -4.16
CA ALA A 4 10.00 -11.05 -4.25
C ALA A 4 8.64 -11.01 -4.97
N TRP A 5 8.46 -11.85 -5.99
CA TRP A 5 7.17 -11.99 -6.68
C TRP A 5 6.11 -12.65 -5.80
N LEU A 6 6.50 -13.60 -4.95
CA LEU A 6 5.59 -14.19 -3.96
C LEU A 6 5.19 -13.16 -2.87
N LEU A 7 6.10 -12.26 -2.47
CA LEU A 7 5.74 -11.14 -1.58
C LEU A 7 4.75 -10.17 -2.25
N LEU A 8 4.91 -9.90 -3.56
CA LEU A 8 3.92 -9.10 -4.29
C LEU A 8 2.56 -9.83 -4.38
N ALA A 9 2.56 -11.13 -4.66
CA ALA A 9 1.33 -11.91 -4.70
C ALA A 9 0.63 -11.90 -3.33
N ALA A 10 1.39 -12.07 -2.25
CA ALA A 10 0.89 -11.92 -0.88
C ALA A 10 0.24 -10.56 -0.65
N ALA A 11 0.93 -9.46 -1.00
CA ALA A 11 0.40 -8.10 -0.85
C ALA A 11 -0.88 -7.87 -1.66
N VAL A 12 -0.97 -8.39 -2.90
CA VAL A 12 -2.19 -8.29 -3.72
C VAL A 12 -3.35 -9.07 -3.08
N THR A 13 -3.09 -10.30 -2.62
CA THR A 13 -4.07 -11.15 -1.94
C THR A 13 -4.60 -10.49 -0.67
N GLU A 14 -3.69 -10.02 0.18
CA GLU A 14 -4.03 -9.33 1.43
C GLU A 14 -4.82 -8.04 1.17
N THR A 15 -4.33 -7.21 0.24
CA THR A 15 -4.99 -5.95 -0.11
C THR A 15 -6.39 -6.21 -0.66
N PHE A 16 -6.60 -7.26 -1.45
CA PHE A 16 -7.94 -7.66 -1.92
C PHE A 16 -8.85 -8.12 -0.78
N GLY A 17 -8.32 -8.96 0.13
CA GLY A 17 -9.04 -9.39 1.33
C GLY A 17 -9.53 -8.20 2.15
N LEU A 18 -8.68 -7.21 2.37
CA LEU A 18 -8.99 -5.98 3.12
C LEU A 18 -10.13 -5.16 2.50
N MET A 19 -10.14 -4.97 1.18
CA MET A 19 -11.23 -4.24 0.51
C MET A 19 -12.55 -5.01 0.57
N TRP A 20 -12.47 -6.33 0.44
CA TRP A 20 -13.65 -7.19 0.55
C TRP A 20 -14.19 -7.17 1.99
N ASP A 21 -13.31 -7.21 2.98
CA ASP A 21 -13.64 -7.11 4.39
C ASP A 21 -14.37 -5.81 4.72
N LEU A 22 -13.85 -4.67 4.25
CA LEU A 22 -14.50 -3.39 4.46
C LEU A 22 -15.90 -3.33 3.81
N GLN A 23 -16.06 -3.93 2.63
CA GLN A 23 -17.37 -4.03 1.98
C GLN A 23 -18.31 -4.96 2.75
N TRP A 24 -17.80 -6.08 3.27
CA TRP A 24 -18.56 -7.02 4.10
C TRP A 24 -19.10 -6.34 5.36
N HIS A 25 -18.24 -5.60 6.05
CA HIS A 25 -18.61 -4.81 7.22
C HIS A 25 -19.63 -3.71 6.91
N ALA A 26 -19.57 -3.10 5.73
CA ALA A 26 -20.53 -2.09 5.31
C ALA A 26 -21.91 -2.70 5.00
N ASP A 27 -21.94 -3.75 4.16
CA ASP A 27 -23.17 -4.27 3.56
C ASP A 27 -23.84 -5.38 4.36
N VAL A 28 -23.10 -6.18 5.13
CA VAL A 28 -23.63 -7.38 5.82
C VAL A 28 -23.65 -7.16 7.34
N GLY A 29 -22.48 -6.91 7.94
CA GLY A 29 -22.37 -6.57 9.36
C GLY A 29 -21.66 -7.64 10.20
N PRO A 30 -22.18 -7.97 11.42
CA PRO A 30 -21.41 -8.67 12.44
C PRO A 30 -20.71 -9.91 11.92
N ASP A 31 -19.42 -9.99 12.20
CA ASP A 31 -18.53 -10.96 11.58
C ASP A 31 -18.09 -12.05 12.57
N THR A 32 -17.73 -13.21 12.05
CA THR A 32 -16.88 -14.19 12.73
C THR A 32 -15.43 -13.96 12.33
N PHE A 33 -14.50 -14.39 13.17
CA PHE A 33 -13.06 -14.33 12.87
C PHE A 33 -12.64 -15.01 11.55
N PHE A 34 -13.47 -15.91 11.02
CA PHE A 34 -13.15 -16.80 9.90
C PHE A 34 -14.00 -16.53 8.64
N THR A 35 -14.48 -15.31 8.44
CA THR A 35 -15.07 -14.97 7.14
C THR A 35 -14.07 -15.09 6.00
N ALA A 36 -14.59 -15.33 4.80
CA ALA A 36 -13.78 -15.42 3.60
C ALA A 36 -12.87 -14.19 3.36
N PRO A 37 -13.30 -12.93 3.54
CA PRO A 37 -12.40 -11.77 3.53
C PRO A 37 -11.24 -11.89 4.53
N HIS A 38 -11.51 -12.17 5.81
CA HIS A 38 -10.47 -12.39 6.82
C HIS A 38 -9.49 -13.50 6.44
N LEU A 39 -10.00 -14.65 5.99
CA LEU A 39 -9.16 -15.75 5.53
C LEU A 39 -8.26 -15.36 4.36
N MET A 40 -8.71 -14.46 3.48
CA MET A 40 -7.90 -13.94 2.38
C MET A 40 -6.78 -13.01 2.88
N ILE A 41 -7.08 -12.15 3.88
CA ILE A 41 -6.07 -11.32 4.55
C ILE A 41 -5.01 -12.23 5.18
N TYR A 42 -5.43 -13.21 5.98
CA TYR A 42 -4.52 -14.15 6.64
C TYR A 42 -3.74 -15.00 5.66
N LEU A 43 -4.33 -15.36 4.51
CA LEU A 43 -3.64 -16.07 3.44
C LEU A 43 -2.51 -15.21 2.86
N GLY A 44 -2.76 -13.93 2.59
CA GLY A 44 -1.74 -12.98 2.14
C GLY A 44 -0.58 -12.90 3.13
N MET A 45 -0.90 -12.66 4.41
CA MET A 45 0.10 -12.61 5.48
C MET A 45 0.88 -13.94 5.57
N ALA A 46 0.20 -15.09 5.59
CA ALA A 46 0.85 -16.40 5.66
C ALA A 46 1.75 -16.66 4.44
N MET A 47 1.33 -16.27 3.23
CA MET A 47 2.15 -16.36 2.02
C MET A 47 3.44 -15.54 2.15
N CYS A 48 3.35 -14.31 2.67
CA CYS A 48 4.49 -13.43 2.91
C CYS A 48 5.46 -14.03 3.95
N GLY A 49 4.92 -14.48 5.08
CA GLY A 49 5.69 -15.06 6.19
C GLY A 49 6.38 -16.36 5.81
N LEU A 50 5.67 -17.31 5.20
CA LEU A 50 6.23 -18.60 4.77
C LEU A 50 7.25 -18.44 3.65
N THR A 51 7.01 -17.52 2.70
CA THR A 51 8.00 -17.16 1.67
C THR A 51 9.26 -16.62 2.33
N SER A 52 9.11 -15.69 3.26
CA SER A 52 10.23 -15.06 3.97
C SER A 52 11.02 -16.08 4.78
N LEU A 53 10.35 -16.91 5.58
CA LEU A 53 10.99 -17.99 6.33
C LEU A 53 11.76 -18.94 5.40
N THR A 54 11.14 -19.38 4.30
CA THR A 54 11.80 -20.26 3.32
C THR A 54 13.06 -19.63 2.75
N VAL A 55 13.03 -18.34 2.42
CA VAL A 55 14.20 -17.62 1.88
C VAL A 55 15.29 -17.49 2.93
N VAL A 56 14.95 -17.17 4.19
CA VAL A 56 15.91 -17.09 5.30
C VAL A 56 16.57 -18.44 5.55
N LEU A 57 15.80 -19.52 5.63
CA LEU A 57 16.34 -20.87 5.84
C LEU A 57 17.24 -21.29 4.68
N ARG A 58 16.86 -20.99 3.43
CA ARG A 58 17.72 -21.25 2.27
C ARG A 58 19.04 -20.52 2.34
N HIS A 59 19.07 -19.23 2.69
CA HIS A 59 20.32 -18.48 2.84
C HIS A 59 21.14 -18.90 4.06
N THR A 60 20.48 -19.48 5.07
CA THR A 60 21.16 -20.02 6.26
C THR A 60 21.90 -21.30 5.93
N PHE A 61 21.24 -22.26 5.28
CA PHE A 61 21.81 -23.59 5.00
C PHE A 61 22.50 -23.71 3.64
N ARG A 62 22.27 -22.75 2.73
CA ARG A 62 22.94 -22.64 1.44
C ARG A 62 23.36 -21.18 1.22
N PRO A 63 24.43 -20.73 1.90
CA PRO A 63 24.90 -19.36 1.78
C PRO A 63 25.17 -18.98 0.32
N THR A 64 24.87 -17.73 0.00
CA THR A 64 25.17 -17.12 -1.30
C THR A 64 25.86 -15.78 -1.04
N ASP A 65 26.35 -15.13 -2.09
CA ASP A 65 26.97 -13.80 -1.99
C ASP A 65 25.96 -12.67 -1.69
N ALA A 66 24.68 -13.00 -1.52
CA ALA A 66 23.66 -12.02 -1.14
C ALA A 66 23.93 -11.45 0.26
N ARG A 67 23.83 -10.13 0.39
CA ARG A 67 23.91 -9.46 1.69
C ARG A 67 22.75 -9.92 2.60
N THR A 68 23.10 -10.32 3.82
CA THR A 68 22.13 -10.77 4.82
C THR A 68 22.45 -10.16 6.18
N VAL A 69 21.44 -10.09 7.03
CA VAL A 69 21.56 -9.76 8.45
C VAL A 69 21.57 -11.07 9.24
N ARG A 70 22.51 -11.21 10.18
CA ARG A 70 22.51 -12.35 11.11
C ARG A 70 21.43 -12.12 12.17
N VAL A 71 20.47 -13.02 12.25
CA VAL A 71 19.38 -13.01 13.22
C VAL A 71 19.59 -14.14 14.22
N LEU A 72 19.51 -13.80 15.52
CA LEU A 72 19.71 -14.74 16.63
C LEU A 72 21.04 -15.53 16.59
N GLY A 73 22.08 -14.96 15.97
CA GLY A 73 23.39 -15.61 15.85
C GLY A 73 23.48 -16.73 14.80
N THR A 74 22.36 -17.18 14.23
CA THR A 74 22.33 -18.37 13.35
C THR A 74 21.77 -18.08 11.97
N PHE A 75 20.65 -17.36 11.87
CA PHE A 75 19.90 -17.25 10.62
C PHE A 75 20.41 -16.11 9.73
N ASN A 76 20.56 -16.39 8.43
CA ASN A 76 20.97 -15.43 7.41
C ASN A 76 19.76 -14.88 6.70
N ALA A 77 19.31 -13.70 7.11
CA ALA A 77 18.09 -13.11 6.58
C ALA A 77 18.40 -11.96 5.61
N PRO A 78 18.10 -12.09 4.30
CA PRO A 78 18.12 -10.93 3.43
C PRO A 78 17.06 -9.92 3.89
N LEU A 79 17.43 -8.64 3.98
CA LEU A 79 16.68 -7.63 4.73
C LEU A 79 15.20 -7.54 4.33
N GLY A 80 14.87 -7.60 3.04
CA GLY A 80 13.49 -7.51 2.58
C GLY A 80 12.60 -8.65 3.10
N PHE A 81 13.15 -9.87 3.17
CA PHE A 81 12.42 -11.02 3.72
C PHE A 81 12.39 -11.02 5.25
N LEU A 82 13.41 -10.45 5.91
CA LEU A 82 13.35 -10.24 7.36
C LEU A 82 12.22 -9.27 7.73
N VAL A 83 12.19 -8.10 7.08
CA VAL A 83 11.19 -7.06 7.34
C VAL A 83 9.78 -7.56 6.99
N GLY A 84 9.62 -8.16 5.80
CA GLY A 84 8.31 -8.69 5.40
C GLY A 84 7.83 -9.85 6.29
N GLY A 85 8.72 -10.77 6.65
CA GLY A 85 8.40 -11.87 7.55
C GLY A 85 8.02 -11.42 8.96
N LEU A 86 8.69 -10.39 9.51
CA LEU A 86 8.31 -9.79 10.80
C LEU A 86 6.98 -9.05 10.73
N GLY A 87 6.72 -8.33 9.62
CA GLY A 87 5.42 -7.73 9.33
C GLY A 87 4.30 -8.77 9.38
N SER A 88 4.46 -9.85 8.63
CA SER A 88 3.51 -10.97 8.56
C SER A 88 3.31 -11.71 9.88
N ALA A 89 4.39 -12.02 10.60
CA ALA A 89 4.27 -12.65 11.91
C ALA A 89 3.53 -11.74 12.91
N GLY A 90 3.81 -10.44 12.87
CA GLY A 90 3.09 -9.44 13.65
C GLY A 90 1.63 -9.32 13.21
N GLY A 91 1.35 -9.29 11.91
CA GLY A 91 0.00 -9.16 11.34
C GLY A 91 -0.91 -10.30 11.78
N LEU A 92 -0.44 -11.55 11.68
CA LEU A 92 -1.17 -12.72 12.17
C LEU A 92 -1.40 -12.69 13.68
N LEU A 93 -0.41 -12.24 14.46
CA LEU A 93 -0.56 -12.05 15.90
C LEU A 93 -1.61 -10.97 16.21
N TYR A 94 -1.60 -9.86 15.48
CA TYR A 94 -2.58 -8.80 15.64
C TYR A 94 -3.98 -9.17 15.13
N GLY A 95 -4.10 -10.09 14.17
CA GLY A 95 -5.38 -10.74 13.87
C GLY A 95 -5.93 -11.49 15.08
N LEU A 96 -5.11 -12.26 15.79
CA LEU A 96 -5.56 -12.90 17.04
C LEU A 96 -5.90 -11.88 18.15
N MET A 97 -5.17 -10.75 18.20
CA MET A 97 -5.49 -9.65 19.11
C MET A 97 -6.82 -8.97 18.75
N ASP A 98 -7.12 -8.86 17.46
CA ASP A 98 -8.38 -8.34 16.95
C ASP A 98 -9.58 -9.22 17.38
N LEU A 99 -9.43 -10.54 17.29
CA LEU A 99 -10.41 -11.48 17.85
C LEU A 99 -10.65 -11.25 19.35
N TRP A 100 -9.57 -11.12 20.12
CA TRP A 100 -9.67 -10.84 21.55
C TRP A 100 -10.38 -9.51 21.80
N TRP A 101 -10.03 -8.47 21.04
CA TRP A 101 -10.64 -7.14 21.13
C TRP A 101 -12.15 -7.22 20.90
N HIS A 102 -12.58 -7.84 19.81
CA HIS A 102 -13.99 -8.01 19.51
C HIS A 102 -14.75 -8.87 20.53
N THR A 103 -14.07 -9.83 21.16
CA THR A 103 -14.66 -10.64 22.24
C THR A 103 -14.96 -9.80 23.48
N VAL A 104 -14.12 -8.80 23.79
CA VAL A 104 -14.24 -7.97 24.99
C VAL A 104 -15.09 -6.71 24.75
N TYR A 105 -14.86 -6.03 23.63
CA TYR A 105 -15.43 -4.70 23.34
C TYR A 105 -16.57 -4.75 22.31
N GLY A 106 -16.76 -5.87 21.61
CA GLY A 106 -17.74 -6.01 20.54
C GLY A 106 -17.26 -5.49 19.19
N PHE A 107 -18.21 -5.34 18.25
CA PHE A 107 -17.94 -4.93 16.88
C PHE A 107 -17.48 -3.46 16.79
N ASP A 108 -16.46 -3.18 15.97
CA ASP A 108 -15.92 -1.83 15.83
C ASP A 108 -16.86 -0.93 15.00
N ALA A 109 -17.12 0.28 15.50
CA ALA A 109 -17.86 1.29 14.74
C ALA A 109 -16.99 2.01 13.69
N THR A 110 -15.67 1.95 13.83
CA THR A 110 -14.69 2.66 13.00
C THR A 110 -13.41 1.84 12.86
N PRO A 111 -12.64 1.97 11.76
CA PRO A 111 -11.42 1.18 11.51
C PRO A 111 -10.22 1.58 12.39
N THR A 112 -10.44 2.35 13.46
CA THR A 112 -9.38 3.00 14.24
C THR A 112 -9.07 2.27 15.55
N SER A 113 -9.60 1.07 15.76
CA SER A 113 -9.28 0.31 16.96
C SER A 113 -7.79 -0.05 16.99
N PRO A 114 -7.19 -0.18 18.19
CA PRO A 114 -5.77 -0.54 18.32
C PRO A 114 -5.32 -1.75 17.49
N PRO A 115 -6.05 -2.89 17.43
CA PRO A 115 -5.65 -4.02 16.59
C PRO A 115 -5.70 -3.68 15.09
N HIS A 116 -6.72 -2.99 14.57
CA HIS A 116 -6.77 -2.57 13.17
C HIS A 116 -5.59 -1.69 12.75
N VAL A 117 -5.23 -0.72 13.60
CA VAL A 117 -4.06 0.15 13.35
C VAL A 117 -2.77 -0.66 13.38
N ALA A 118 -2.60 -1.55 14.35
CA ALA A 118 -1.42 -2.40 14.46
C ALA A 118 -1.29 -3.38 13.28
N LEU A 119 -2.40 -4.00 12.86
CA LEU A 119 -2.47 -4.88 11.69
C LEU A 119 -2.07 -4.12 10.43
N SER A 120 -2.61 -2.91 10.24
CA SER A 120 -2.25 -2.05 9.11
C SER A 120 -0.77 -1.64 9.08
N LEU A 121 -0.17 -1.40 10.25
CA LEU A 121 1.27 -1.12 10.36
C LEU A 121 2.11 -2.36 10.04
N CYS A 122 1.64 -3.55 10.40
CA CYS A 122 2.26 -4.82 10.01
C CYS A 122 2.20 -5.02 8.49
N SER A 123 1.05 -4.79 7.85
CA SER A 123 0.92 -4.81 6.38
C SER A 123 1.86 -3.81 5.70
N LEU A 124 2.08 -2.64 6.30
CA LEU A 124 3.07 -1.68 5.81
C LEU A 124 4.50 -2.26 5.84
N LEU A 125 4.87 -2.98 6.90
CA LEU A 125 6.16 -3.68 6.95
C LEU A 125 6.26 -4.77 5.87
N GLU A 126 5.18 -5.50 5.59
CA GLU A 126 5.15 -6.51 4.52
C GLU A 126 5.48 -5.92 3.16
N VAL A 127 4.77 -4.86 2.77
CA VAL A 127 5.00 -4.20 1.48
C VAL A 127 6.37 -3.52 1.42
N VAL A 128 6.87 -2.94 2.51
CA VAL A 128 8.24 -2.41 2.60
C VAL A 128 9.27 -3.53 2.42
N GLY A 129 9.05 -4.70 3.03
CA GLY A 129 9.89 -5.88 2.83
C GLY A 129 9.95 -6.30 1.36
N GLY A 130 8.81 -6.33 0.68
CA GLY A 130 8.72 -6.59 -0.75
C GLY A 130 9.42 -5.52 -1.61
N MET A 131 9.27 -4.25 -1.27
CA MET A 131 9.99 -3.14 -1.92
C MET A 131 11.51 -3.31 -1.81
N ILE A 132 12.02 -3.63 -0.62
CA ILE A 132 13.45 -3.90 -0.40
C ILE A 132 13.90 -5.11 -1.24
N ALA A 133 13.11 -6.18 -1.28
CA ALA A 133 13.43 -7.40 -2.04
C ALA A 133 13.52 -7.14 -3.55
N PHE A 134 12.65 -6.31 -4.12
CA PHE A 134 12.75 -5.90 -5.52
C PHE A 134 13.87 -4.88 -5.76
N ALA A 135 14.09 -3.93 -4.85
CA ALA A 135 15.13 -2.92 -4.97
C ALA A 135 16.54 -3.53 -4.97
N ALA A 136 16.76 -4.57 -4.17
CA ALA A 136 18.00 -5.35 -4.18
C ALA A 136 18.32 -5.98 -5.56
N LEU A 137 17.32 -6.06 -6.45
CA LEU A 137 17.43 -6.66 -7.78
C LEU A 137 17.18 -5.64 -8.91
N HIS A 138 17.21 -4.33 -8.62
CA HIS A 138 16.79 -3.24 -9.51
C HIS A 138 17.52 -3.15 -10.85
N GLU A 139 18.67 -3.82 -11.02
CA GLU A 139 19.35 -3.91 -12.30
C GLU A 139 18.52 -4.69 -13.34
N ARG A 140 17.72 -5.66 -12.87
CA ARG A 140 16.87 -6.50 -13.71
C ARG A 140 15.59 -5.77 -14.08
N ARG A 141 15.21 -5.80 -15.36
CA ARG A 141 13.96 -5.19 -15.87
C ARG A 141 12.72 -5.68 -15.12
N ALA A 142 12.64 -7.00 -14.90
CA ALA A 142 11.53 -7.63 -14.18
C ALA A 142 11.43 -7.14 -12.72
N ALA A 143 12.56 -6.91 -12.04
CA ALA A 143 12.55 -6.43 -10.66
C ALA A 143 12.11 -4.96 -10.56
N ARG A 144 12.52 -4.10 -11.50
CA ARG A 144 12.00 -2.71 -11.56
C ARG A 144 10.49 -2.67 -11.81
N PHE A 145 10.00 -3.57 -12.66
CA PHE A 145 8.57 -3.71 -12.90
C PHE A 145 7.86 -4.15 -11.60
N GLY A 146 8.33 -5.22 -10.97
CA GLY A 146 7.78 -5.67 -9.69
C GLY A 146 7.84 -4.60 -8.58
N PHE A 147 8.93 -3.83 -8.51
CA PHE A 147 9.07 -2.69 -7.61
C PHE A 147 7.98 -1.62 -7.85
N ALA A 148 7.75 -1.25 -9.10
CA ALA A 148 6.71 -0.29 -9.44
C ALA A 148 5.31 -0.81 -9.07
N VAL A 149 5.02 -2.08 -9.40
CA VAL A 149 3.73 -2.70 -9.09
C VAL A 149 3.49 -2.75 -7.58
N ILE A 150 4.46 -3.23 -6.80
CA ILE A 150 4.29 -3.34 -5.33
C ILE A 150 4.12 -1.97 -4.68
N VAL A 151 4.77 -0.91 -5.18
CA VAL A 151 4.53 0.44 -4.66
C VAL A 151 3.11 0.92 -4.96
N GLY A 152 2.59 0.65 -6.16
CA GLY A 152 1.20 0.97 -6.50
C GLY A 152 0.19 0.23 -5.61
N VAL A 153 0.38 -1.08 -5.42
CA VAL A 153 -0.45 -1.90 -4.52
C VAL A 153 -0.35 -1.41 -3.08
N ALA A 154 0.86 -1.14 -2.58
CA ALA A 154 1.08 -0.62 -1.24
C ALA A 154 0.40 0.72 -1.01
N CYS A 155 0.50 1.66 -1.94
CA CYS A 155 -0.17 2.96 -1.82
C CYS A 155 -1.70 2.80 -1.74
N TYR A 156 -2.27 1.82 -2.46
CA TYR A 156 -3.71 1.53 -2.40
C TYR A 156 -4.12 0.91 -1.06
N GLY A 157 -3.43 -0.16 -0.62
CA GLY A 157 -3.74 -0.82 0.65
C GLY A 157 -3.56 0.08 1.87
N THR A 158 -2.55 0.97 1.85
CA THR A 158 -2.27 1.88 2.98
C THR A 158 -3.36 2.94 3.19
N ILE A 159 -4.32 3.11 2.25
CA ILE A 159 -5.47 4.00 2.46
C ILE A 159 -6.24 3.61 3.71
N PHE A 160 -6.37 2.32 4.01
CA PHE A 160 -7.03 1.85 5.22
C PHE A 160 -6.36 2.37 6.49
N LEU A 161 -5.03 2.31 6.59
CA LEU A 161 -4.27 2.91 7.69
C LEU A 161 -4.54 4.42 7.80
N LEU A 162 -4.67 5.11 6.66
CA LEU A 162 -4.88 6.56 6.63
C LEU A 162 -6.28 6.97 7.09
N LEU A 163 -7.27 6.07 7.09
CA LEU A 163 -8.58 6.32 7.71
C LEU A 163 -8.48 6.56 9.23
N SER A 164 -7.41 6.06 9.86
CA SER A 164 -7.10 6.27 11.28
C SER A 164 -6.32 7.56 11.55
N THR A 165 -6.10 8.40 10.53
CA THR A 165 -5.44 9.70 10.70
C THR A 165 -6.38 10.69 11.39
N PRO A 166 -6.01 11.27 12.56
CA PRO A 166 -6.85 12.25 13.24
C PRO A 166 -7.13 13.46 12.34
N PRO A 167 -8.36 14.02 12.37
CA PRO A 167 -8.70 15.17 11.54
C PRO A 167 -7.87 16.40 11.95
N LEU A 168 -7.27 17.03 10.96
CA LEU A 168 -6.59 18.31 11.08
C LEU A 168 -7.60 19.45 10.87
N PRO A 169 -7.49 20.54 11.63
CA PRO A 169 -8.32 21.71 11.38
C PRO A 169 -7.93 22.32 10.02
N PHE A 170 -8.92 22.94 9.35
CA PHE A 170 -8.75 23.72 8.11
C PHE A 170 -8.41 22.96 6.83
N VAL A 171 -8.19 21.64 6.88
CA VAL A 171 -7.92 20.82 5.69
C VAL A 171 -8.65 19.48 5.73
N SER A 172 -9.08 19.03 4.56
CA SER A 172 -9.51 17.66 4.29
C SER A 172 -8.34 16.70 4.47
N THR A 173 -8.27 16.08 5.64
CA THR A 173 -7.09 15.35 6.11
C THR A 173 -6.81 14.09 5.30
N LEU A 174 -7.83 13.27 5.04
CA LEU A 174 -7.66 12.04 4.29
C LEU A 174 -7.19 12.29 2.84
N PRO A 175 -7.83 13.17 2.05
CA PRO A 175 -7.35 13.50 0.71
C PRO A 175 -5.90 14.00 0.70
N LEU A 176 -5.54 14.84 1.68
CA LEU A 176 -4.17 15.33 1.85
C LEU A 176 -3.20 14.19 2.14
N ALA A 177 -3.50 13.34 3.13
CA ALA A 177 -2.62 12.23 3.52
C ALA A 177 -2.41 11.23 2.38
N VAL A 178 -3.48 10.87 1.66
CA VAL A 178 -3.41 9.97 0.50
C VAL A 178 -2.57 10.59 -0.62
N ALA A 179 -2.74 11.88 -0.90
CA ALA A 179 -1.95 12.58 -1.92
C ALA A 179 -0.45 12.59 -1.57
N LEU A 180 -0.09 12.87 -0.30
CA LEU A 180 1.30 12.88 0.15
C LEU A 180 1.93 11.47 0.08
N MET A 181 1.20 10.43 0.48
CA MET A 181 1.62 9.03 0.37
C MET A 181 1.89 8.64 -1.09
N LEU A 182 0.96 8.97 -2.00
CA LEU A 182 1.09 8.68 -3.43
C LEU A 182 2.29 9.42 -4.04
N VAL A 183 2.48 10.69 -3.73
CA VAL A 183 3.66 11.45 -4.21
C VAL A 183 4.95 10.81 -3.72
N PHE A 184 5.03 10.44 -2.43
CA PHE A 184 6.18 9.74 -1.89
C PHE A 184 6.47 8.45 -2.67
N GLY A 185 5.46 7.60 -2.87
CA GLY A 185 5.59 6.32 -3.58
C GLY A 185 6.00 6.49 -5.05
N LEU A 186 5.33 7.37 -5.79
CA LEU A 186 5.63 7.62 -7.21
C LEU A 186 7.06 8.16 -7.39
N VAL A 187 7.49 9.07 -6.52
CA VAL A 187 8.86 9.61 -6.56
C VAL A 187 9.88 8.58 -6.07
N LEU A 188 9.54 7.69 -5.14
CA LEU A 188 10.40 6.57 -4.75
C LEU A 188 10.67 5.64 -5.94
N VAL A 189 9.62 5.29 -6.70
CA VAL A 189 9.75 4.49 -7.95
C VAL A 189 10.65 5.18 -8.95
N ALA A 190 10.45 6.48 -9.16
CA ALA A 190 11.29 7.30 -10.00
C ALA A 190 12.78 7.24 -9.62
N ALA A 191 13.05 7.40 -8.32
CA ALA A 191 14.38 7.50 -7.74
C ALA A 191 15.13 6.16 -7.69
N VAL A 192 14.42 5.05 -7.43
CA VAL A 192 14.96 3.69 -7.38
C VAL A 192 15.23 3.17 -8.79
N THR A 193 14.24 3.25 -9.68
CA THR A 193 14.34 2.62 -11.01
C THR A 193 15.20 3.40 -11.97
N ARG A 194 15.22 4.74 -11.84
CA ARG A 194 15.89 5.68 -12.75
C ARG A 194 15.70 5.28 -14.21
N ARG A 195 14.47 4.95 -14.59
CA ARG A 195 14.08 4.61 -15.95
C ARG A 195 12.65 5.09 -16.19
N PRO A 196 12.36 5.62 -17.39
CA PRO A 196 11.02 6.07 -17.66
C PRO A 196 10.04 4.90 -17.79
N GLY A 197 8.76 5.19 -17.57
CA GLY A 197 7.61 4.31 -17.66
C GLY A 197 7.25 3.58 -16.37
N TYR A 198 8.19 3.42 -15.44
CA TYR A 198 7.92 2.70 -14.19
C TYR A 198 7.05 3.50 -13.21
N VAL A 199 7.09 4.83 -13.24
CA VAL A 199 6.17 5.64 -12.41
C VAL A 199 4.73 5.45 -12.90
N THR A 200 4.55 5.45 -14.22
CA THR A 200 3.25 5.12 -14.83
C THR A 200 2.80 3.70 -14.46
N VAL A 201 3.68 2.70 -14.45
CA VAL A 201 3.33 1.34 -13.99
C VAL A 201 2.83 1.33 -12.55
N ALA A 202 3.46 2.10 -11.65
CA ALA A 202 2.99 2.22 -10.27
C ALA A 202 1.60 2.86 -10.18
N GLY A 203 1.37 3.96 -10.90
CA GLY A 203 0.04 4.60 -10.97
C GLY A 203 -1.02 3.68 -11.58
N LEU A 204 -0.70 2.93 -12.62
CA LEU A 204 -1.60 1.94 -13.24
C LEU A 204 -1.89 0.76 -12.31
N SER A 205 -0.92 0.34 -11.51
CA SER A 205 -1.10 -0.76 -10.55
C SER A 205 -2.02 -0.35 -9.40
N PHE A 206 -1.89 0.88 -8.91
CA PHE A 206 -2.85 1.47 -7.98
C PHE A 206 -4.25 1.52 -8.61
N ALA A 207 -4.37 2.07 -9.82
CA ALA A 207 -5.66 2.19 -10.51
C ALA A 207 -6.27 0.80 -10.80
N ALA A 208 -5.46 -0.22 -11.07
CA ALA A 208 -5.93 -1.59 -11.24
C ALA A 208 -6.53 -2.14 -9.95
N MET A 209 -5.87 -1.95 -8.79
CA MET A 209 -6.45 -2.34 -7.50
C MET A 209 -7.76 -1.59 -7.22
N GLN A 210 -7.81 -0.30 -7.53
CA GLN A 210 -9.04 0.50 -7.40
C GLN A 210 -10.18 -0.02 -8.27
N LEU A 211 -9.92 -0.32 -9.54
CA LEU A 211 -10.92 -0.89 -10.46
C LEU A 211 -11.37 -2.27 -10.00
N ILE A 212 -10.45 -3.11 -9.51
CA ILE A 212 -10.79 -4.41 -8.92
C ILE A 212 -11.74 -4.20 -7.74
N THR A 213 -11.46 -3.26 -6.82
CA THR A 213 -12.39 -2.97 -5.71
C THR A 213 -13.76 -2.52 -6.20
N LEU A 214 -13.80 -1.57 -7.15
CA LEU A 214 -15.04 -1.01 -7.68
C LEU A 214 -15.96 -2.10 -8.26
N PHE A 215 -15.40 -3.04 -9.01
CA PHE A 215 -16.17 -4.03 -9.75
C PHE A 215 -16.30 -5.38 -9.04
N ALA A 216 -15.39 -5.74 -8.14
CA ALA A 216 -15.40 -7.04 -7.48
C ALA A 216 -15.99 -6.99 -6.07
N ALA A 217 -15.72 -5.94 -5.27
CA ALA A 217 -16.08 -5.99 -3.85
C ALA A 217 -17.61 -6.08 -3.63
N PRO A 218 -18.47 -5.21 -4.21
CA PRO A 218 -19.92 -5.33 -4.01
C PRO A 218 -20.53 -6.67 -4.50
N PRO A 219 -20.25 -7.18 -5.72
CA PRO A 219 -20.85 -8.43 -6.16
C PRO A 219 -20.32 -9.65 -5.39
N VAL A 220 -19.04 -9.69 -5.03
CA VAL A 220 -18.48 -10.81 -4.27
C VAL A 220 -19.06 -10.84 -2.85
N THR A 221 -19.21 -9.68 -2.20
CA THR A 221 -19.91 -9.57 -0.89
C THR A 221 -21.33 -10.10 -0.99
N ARG A 222 -22.11 -9.66 -1.98
CA ARG A 222 -23.50 -10.12 -2.17
C ARG A 222 -23.60 -11.62 -2.44
N ALA A 223 -22.72 -12.15 -3.29
CA ALA A 223 -22.70 -13.56 -3.61
C ALA A 223 -22.35 -14.42 -2.38
N TYR A 224 -21.37 -13.99 -1.59
CA TYR A 224 -20.98 -14.70 -0.38
C TYR A 224 -22.04 -14.63 0.73
N ALA A 225 -22.65 -13.46 0.94
CA ALA A 225 -23.75 -13.32 1.90
C ALA A 225 -24.93 -14.22 1.53
N ALA A 226 -25.33 -14.24 0.25
CA ALA A 226 -26.39 -15.12 -0.24
C ALA A 226 -26.04 -16.61 -0.09
N ALA A 227 -24.77 -16.99 -0.27
CA ALA A 227 -24.32 -18.37 -0.06
C ALA A 227 -24.40 -18.82 1.42
N LEU A 228 -24.41 -17.87 2.36
CA LEU A 228 -24.54 -18.12 3.79
C LEU A 228 -25.97 -17.86 4.32
N ASP A 229 -26.93 -17.54 3.44
CA ASP A 229 -28.29 -17.12 3.81
C ASP A 229 -28.32 -15.91 4.77
N LEU A 230 -27.36 -15.00 4.60
CA LEU A 230 -27.26 -13.76 5.39
C LEU A 230 -27.93 -12.59 4.65
N PRO A 231 -28.74 -11.77 5.34
CA PRO A 231 -29.31 -10.57 4.76
C PRO A 231 -28.23 -9.50 4.55
N LEU A 232 -28.46 -8.64 3.56
CA LEU A 232 -27.76 -7.36 3.48
C LEU A 232 -28.49 -6.34 4.38
N ARG A 233 -27.76 -5.34 4.86
CA ARG A 233 -28.30 -4.21 5.58
C ARG A 233 -29.21 -3.37 4.68
N ASP A 234 -30.24 -2.76 5.25
CA ASP A 234 -31.22 -1.95 4.53
C ASP A 234 -30.61 -0.76 3.76
N TYR A 235 -29.43 -0.30 4.20
CA TYR A 235 -28.68 0.79 3.58
C TYR A 235 -27.51 0.33 2.68
N ALA A 236 -27.40 -0.98 2.39
CA ALA A 236 -26.44 -1.48 1.43
C ALA A 236 -26.80 -0.96 0.02
N ASP A 237 -26.02 -0.01 -0.49
CA ASP A 237 -26.26 0.71 -1.75
C ASP A 237 -25.43 0.16 -2.92
N GLY A 238 -24.59 -0.85 -2.66
CA GLY A 238 -23.71 -1.47 -3.64
C GLY A 238 -22.54 -0.58 -4.06
N ILE A 239 -22.28 0.49 -3.32
CA ILE A 239 -21.12 1.37 -3.53
C ILE A 239 -19.88 0.71 -2.91
N ALA A 240 -18.78 0.70 -3.67
CA ALA A 240 -17.49 0.23 -3.20
C ALA A 240 -16.79 1.31 -2.38
N TRP A 241 -17.14 1.42 -1.09
CA TRP A 241 -16.69 2.51 -0.20
C TRP A 241 -15.16 2.69 -0.18
N PHE A 242 -14.39 1.60 -0.12
CA PHE A 242 -12.93 1.69 -0.10
C PHE A 242 -12.36 2.40 -1.33
N ALA A 243 -12.91 2.11 -2.51
CA ALA A 243 -12.46 2.71 -3.76
C ALA A 243 -12.77 4.21 -3.86
N MET A 244 -13.78 4.68 -3.14
CA MET A 244 -14.16 6.10 -3.10
C MET A 244 -13.14 6.95 -2.36
N TYR A 245 -12.40 6.38 -1.40
CA TYR A 245 -11.30 7.08 -0.71
C TYR A 245 -10.05 7.23 -1.58
N ALA A 246 -9.95 6.49 -2.69
CA ALA A 246 -8.82 6.56 -3.60
C ALA A 246 -9.03 7.63 -4.69
N PRO A 247 -8.02 8.49 -4.97
CA PRO A 247 -8.13 9.52 -6.00
C PRO A 247 -8.05 8.92 -7.42
N LEU A 248 -9.06 9.18 -8.25
CA LEU A 248 -9.04 8.77 -9.67
C LEU A 248 -7.93 9.45 -10.48
N ALA A 249 -7.40 10.58 -10.00
CA ALA A 249 -6.34 11.36 -10.67
C ALA A 249 -4.91 10.77 -10.51
N VAL A 250 -4.76 9.56 -9.98
CA VAL A 250 -3.44 8.93 -9.77
C VAL A 250 -2.65 8.71 -11.06
N VAL A 251 -3.29 8.29 -12.15
CA VAL A 251 -2.62 8.05 -13.43
C VAL A 251 -2.14 9.38 -14.05
N PRO A 252 -2.98 10.43 -14.14
CA PRO A 252 -2.51 11.78 -14.50
C PRO A 252 -1.33 12.26 -13.64
N ALA A 253 -1.41 12.11 -12.31
CA ALA A 253 -0.31 12.51 -11.42
C ALA A 253 0.98 11.73 -11.68
N ALA A 254 0.88 10.42 -11.92
CA ALA A 254 2.01 9.58 -12.30
C ALA A 254 2.64 10.04 -13.63
N LEU A 255 1.84 10.40 -14.63
CA LEU A 255 2.32 10.94 -15.90
C LEU A 255 3.03 12.28 -15.74
N VAL A 256 2.58 13.15 -14.82
CA VAL A 256 3.26 14.41 -14.49
C VAL A 256 4.65 14.14 -13.89
N VAL A 257 4.74 13.24 -12.91
CA VAL A 257 6.04 12.85 -12.31
C VAL A 257 6.97 12.22 -13.35
N GLU A 258 6.42 11.35 -14.21
CA GLU A 258 7.13 10.66 -15.28
C GLU A 258 7.71 11.63 -16.33
N ALA A 259 6.89 12.57 -16.82
CA ALA A 259 7.29 13.57 -17.81
C ALA A 259 8.54 14.33 -17.36
N VAL A 260 8.66 14.62 -16.06
CA VAL A 260 9.79 15.39 -15.57
C VAL A 260 11.01 14.53 -15.25
N LEU A 261 10.88 13.21 -15.04
CA LEU A 261 12.06 12.35 -15.10
C LEU A 261 12.69 12.33 -16.48
N VAL A 262 11.86 12.37 -17.52
CA VAL A 262 12.32 12.41 -18.91
C VAL A 262 12.96 13.76 -19.23
N VAL A 263 12.33 14.88 -18.84
CA VAL A 263 12.82 16.24 -19.08
C VAL A 263 14.02 16.60 -18.18
N GLY A 264 13.97 16.26 -16.89
CA GLY A 264 14.99 16.58 -15.89
C GLY A 264 16.35 15.94 -16.16
N ARG A 265 16.37 14.76 -16.80
CA ARG A 265 17.62 14.16 -17.32
C ARG A 265 18.37 15.05 -18.31
N ARG A 266 17.67 15.97 -18.98
CA ARG A 266 18.23 16.77 -20.07
C ARG A 266 18.71 18.15 -19.61
N ARG A 267 18.22 18.70 -18.50
CA ARG A 267 18.35 20.16 -18.26
C ARG A 267 18.54 20.65 -16.80
N SER A 268 18.42 19.82 -15.75
CA SER A 268 18.41 20.36 -14.37
C SER A 268 18.80 19.36 -13.28
N THR A 269 19.24 19.86 -12.12
CA THR A 269 19.61 19.03 -10.96
C THR A 269 18.35 18.43 -10.29
N PRO A 270 18.29 17.11 -10.05
CA PRO A 270 17.13 16.44 -9.44
C PRO A 270 16.74 16.99 -8.05
N ARG A 271 17.66 17.71 -7.39
CA ARG A 271 17.49 18.21 -6.01
C ARG A 271 16.42 19.29 -5.87
N THR A 272 16.19 20.10 -6.90
CA THR A 272 15.24 21.22 -6.84
C THR A 272 13.95 20.92 -7.59
N VAL A 273 14.07 20.19 -8.71
CA VAL A 273 12.94 19.89 -9.58
C VAL A 273 12.02 18.83 -8.95
N VAL A 274 12.56 17.75 -8.41
CA VAL A 274 11.75 16.65 -7.85
C VAL A 274 10.83 17.09 -6.71
N PRO A 275 11.29 17.90 -5.73
CA PRO A 275 10.40 18.43 -4.70
C PRO A 275 9.25 19.27 -5.29
N LEU A 276 9.53 20.23 -6.18
CA LEU A 276 8.47 21.10 -6.75
C LEU A 276 7.40 20.31 -7.50
N LEU A 277 7.77 19.22 -8.17
CA LEU A 277 6.81 18.32 -8.80
C LEU A 277 5.98 17.54 -7.80
N GLY A 278 6.58 17.16 -6.67
CA GLY A 278 5.84 16.54 -5.58
C GLY A 278 4.69 17.45 -5.14
N GLY A 279 4.94 18.75 -5.05
CA GLY A 279 3.91 19.76 -4.80
C GLY A 279 2.84 19.79 -5.89
N ALA A 280 3.23 19.89 -7.16
CA ALA A 280 2.28 19.91 -8.28
C ALA A 280 1.43 18.63 -8.37
N ALA A 281 2.04 17.46 -8.22
CA ALA A 281 1.36 16.17 -8.24
C ALA A 281 0.41 16.01 -7.04
N ALA A 282 0.80 16.45 -5.85
CA ALA A 282 -0.07 16.44 -4.67
C ALA A 282 -1.30 17.34 -4.88
N ALA A 283 -1.13 18.53 -5.47
CA ALA A 283 -2.23 19.41 -5.81
C ALA A 283 -3.19 18.76 -6.82
N VAL A 284 -2.68 18.13 -7.88
CA VAL A 284 -3.50 17.40 -8.88
C VAL A 284 -4.29 16.26 -8.23
N LEU A 285 -3.67 15.49 -7.34
CA LEU A 285 -4.32 14.39 -6.63
C LEU A 285 -5.45 14.89 -5.73
N VAL A 286 -5.20 15.93 -4.93
CA VAL A 286 -6.22 16.52 -4.06
C VAL A 286 -7.35 17.13 -4.87
N VAL A 287 -7.05 17.95 -5.89
CA VAL A 287 -8.09 18.53 -6.76
C VAL A 287 -8.95 17.43 -7.37
N GLY A 288 -8.31 16.38 -7.91
CA GLY A 288 -9.03 15.25 -8.50
C GLY A 288 -9.94 14.54 -7.50
N HIS A 289 -9.48 14.34 -6.26
CA HIS A 289 -10.27 13.72 -5.22
C HIS A 289 -11.43 14.61 -4.75
N LEU A 290 -11.18 15.91 -4.53
CA LEU A 290 -12.20 16.87 -4.12
C LEU A 290 -13.30 17.03 -5.18
N VAL A 291 -12.93 17.00 -6.47
CA VAL A 291 -13.89 16.96 -7.58
C VAL A 291 -14.69 15.65 -7.57
N GLN A 292 -14.04 14.51 -7.34
CA GLN A 292 -14.69 13.20 -7.24
C GLN A 292 -15.74 13.14 -6.13
N VAL A 293 -15.48 13.76 -4.97
CA VAL A 293 -16.42 13.78 -3.83
C VAL A 293 -17.33 15.01 -3.81
N GLY A 294 -17.20 15.92 -4.77
CA GLY A 294 -18.03 17.13 -4.87
C GLY A 294 -17.83 18.15 -3.74
N GLN A 295 -16.67 18.15 -3.07
CA GLN A 295 -16.39 19.05 -1.95
C GLN A 295 -15.21 19.97 -2.24
N PRO A 296 -15.43 21.24 -2.62
CA PRO A 296 -14.32 22.17 -2.88
C PRO A 296 -13.64 22.58 -1.57
N ASP A 297 -12.32 22.40 -1.50
CA ASP A 297 -11.50 22.80 -0.36
C ASP A 297 -10.14 23.37 -0.84
N PRO A 298 -10.10 24.67 -1.16
CA PRO A 298 -8.88 25.33 -1.64
C PRO A 298 -7.72 25.28 -0.63
N ALA A 299 -8.01 25.26 0.68
CA ALA A 299 -6.99 25.21 1.71
C ALA A 299 -6.21 23.89 1.64
N THR A 300 -6.91 22.78 1.42
CA THR A 300 -6.27 21.47 1.22
C THR A 300 -5.43 21.41 -0.03
N VAL A 301 -5.86 22.05 -1.13
CA VAL A 301 -5.07 22.12 -2.36
C VAL A 301 -3.75 22.86 -2.13
N VAL A 302 -3.78 23.98 -1.42
CA VAL A 302 -2.58 24.76 -1.06
C VAL A 302 -1.68 23.95 -0.12
N ALA A 303 -2.26 23.33 0.92
CA ALA A 303 -1.51 22.48 1.85
C ALA A 303 -0.84 21.31 1.12
N ALA A 304 -1.54 20.66 0.20
CA ALA A 304 -1.00 19.58 -0.63
C ALA A 304 0.15 20.06 -1.52
N ALA A 305 0.01 21.24 -2.15
CA ALA A 305 1.08 21.81 -2.95
C ALA A 305 2.35 22.08 -2.14
N VAL A 306 2.22 22.60 -0.91
CA VAL A 306 3.36 22.92 -0.04
C VAL A 306 3.97 21.65 0.56
N LEU A 307 3.17 20.81 1.20
CA LEU A 307 3.65 19.59 1.86
C LEU A 307 4.10 18.52 0.86
N GLY A 308 3.52 18.52 -0.34
CA GLY A 308 3.93 17.66 -1.45
C GLY A 308 5.38 17.87 -1.86
N VAL A 309 5.93 19.08 -1.65
CA VAL A 309 7.37 19.35 -1.83
C VAL A 309 8.22 18.49 -0.91
N GLY A 310 7.83 18.42 0.37
CA GLY A 310 8.46 17.55 1.37
C GLY A 310 8.33 16.08 1.01
N ALA A 311 7.12 15.62 0.64
CA ALA A 311 6.87 14.24 0.25
C ALA A 311 7.71 13.82 -0.96
N GLY A 312 7.81 14.67 -1.99
CA GLY A 312 8.66 14.41 -3.16
C GLY A 312 10.15 14.37 -2.80
N TRP A 313 10.62 15.28 -1.94
CA TRP A 313 12.00 15.25 -1.46
C TRP A 313 12.31 13.98 -0.67
N LEU A 314 11.43 13.58 0.24
CA LEU A 314 11.56 12.37 1.05
C LEU A 314 11.55 11.11 0.18
N GLY A 315 10.63 11.01 -0.80
CA GLY A 315 10.58 9.88 -1.74
C GLY A 315 11.88 9.73 -2.52
N TRP A 316 12.46 10.85 -2.95
CA TRP A 316 13.75 10.83 -3.67
C TRP A 316 14.92 10.41 -2.76
N ARG A 317 14.95 10.91 -1.53
CA ARG A 317 15.97 10.56 -0.54
C ARG A 317 15.85 9.11 -0.06
N GLY A 318 14.64 8.59 0.07
CA GLY A 318 14.34 7.22 0.46
C GLY A 318 14.92 6.16 -0.47
N ALA A 319 15.22 6.52 -1.72
CA ALA A 319 15.88 5.60 -2.66
C ALA A 319 17.37 5.36 -2.34
N ALA A 320 18.01 6.21 -1.53
CA ALA A 320 19.44 6.05 -1.20
C ALA A 320 19.74 4.69 -0.53
N PRO A 321 19.11 4.32 0.61
CA PRO A 321 19.36 3.01 1.22
C PRO A 321 18.99 1.84 0.31
N LEU A 322 17.93 1.98 -0.50
CA LEU A 322 17.46 0.95 -1.43
C LEU A 322 18.40 0.66 -2.60
N ARG A 323 19.30 1.59 -2.92
CA ARG A 323 20.29 1.44 -4.00
C ARG A 323 21.71 1.18 -3.50
N VAL A 324 22.00 1.49 -2.24
CA VAL A 324 23.31 1.27 -1.60
C VAL A 324 23.44 -0.15 -1.03
N GLY A 325 22.34 -0.89 -0.92
CA GLY A 325 22.31 -2.30 -0.48
C GLY A 325 22.87 -3.34 -1.46
N VAL A 326 23.64 -2.93 -2.48
CA VAL A 326 24.41 -3.81 -3.38
C VAL A 326 25.86 -3.85 -2.92
#